data_AF-A0A485J9L7-F1
#
_entry.id   AF-A0A485J9L7-F1
#
_cell.length_a   1.000
_cell.length_b   1.000
_cell.length_c   1.000
_cell.angle_alpha   90.00
_cell.angle_beta   90.00
_cell.angle_gamma   90.00
#
_symmetry.space_group_name_H-M   'P 1'
#
loop_
_entity.id
_entity.type
_entity.pdbx_description
1 polymer ?
#
loop_
_entity_poly.entity_id
_entity_poly.type
_entity_poly.pdbx_seq_one_letter_code
_entity_poly.pdbx_strand_id
1 'polypeptide(L)'
;MVTYRTLDLTASTGISDTSYSGSKTRGAAGTQYDDSNMGQNKVGLSFSLPIYQGGMVNSQVKQAQYNFVGASEQLESAHRSVVQTVRSSFNNINASISSINAYKQAVVSAQSSLDAMEAGYSVGTRTIVDVLDATTTLYNAKQELANARYNYLINQLNIKSALGTLNEQDLLALNNALSKPVSTNPENVAPQTPEQNAIADGYAPDSPAPVVQQTSARTTTSNGHNPFRN
;
A
#
# COMPACT_ATOMS: atom_id res chain seq x y z
N MET A 1 40.43 31.72 -5.97
CA MET A 1 41.22 30.68 -6.65
C MET A 1 41.66 29.71 -5.58
N VAL A 2 41.00 28.56 -5.48
CA VAL A 2 41.34 27.56 -4.47
C VAL A 2 42.27 26.55 -5.14
N THR A 3 43.53 26.57 -4.74
CA THR A 3 44.55 25.67 -5.28
C THR A 3 44.86 24.62 -4.23
N TYR A 4 44.59 23.37 -4.55
CA TYR A 4 44.92 22.25 -3.67
C TYR A 4 46.31 21.73 -4.05
N ARG A 5 47.13 21.50 -3.01
CA ARG A 5 48.45 20.89 -3.12
C ARG A 5 48.31 19.42 -2.73
N THR A 6 48.89 18.51 -3.51
CA THR A 6 49.00 17.10 -3.09
C THR A 6 50.47 16.76 -2.86
N LEU A 7 50.71 15.95 -1.83
CA LEU A 7 52.02 15.40 -1.49
C LEU A 7 51.85 13.90 -1.27
N ASP A 8 52.49 13.11 -2.12
CA ASP A 8 52.33 11.67 -2.18
C ASP A 8 53.67 10.98 -1.89
N LEU A 9 53.67 9.93 -1.07
CA LEU A 9 54.84 9.07 -0.84
C LEU A 9 54.70 7.82 -1.70
N THR A 10 55.73 7.52 -2.49
CA THR A 10 55.78 6.33 -3.33
C THR A 10 56.95 5.45 -2.90
N ALA A 11 56.69 4.16 -2.78
CA ALA A 11 57.71 3.15 -2.55
C ALA A 11 57.46 1.98 -3.51
N SER A 12 58.50 1.50 -4.18
CA SER A 12 58.41 0.36 -5.08
C SER A 12 59.64 -0.53 -4.99
N THR A 13 59.43 -1.82 -5.19
CA THR A 13 60.48 -2.83 -5.35
C THR A 13 60.14 -3.61 -6.60
N GLY A 14 61.08 -3.79 -7.51
CA GLY A 14 60.85 -4.47 -8.78
C GLY A 14 62.09 -5.18 -9.26
N ILE A 15 61.90 -6.36 -9.85
CA ILE A 15 62.96 -7.11 -10.52
C ILE A 15 62.58 -7.15 -12.01
N SER A 16 63.56 -6.93 -12.89
CA SER A 16 63.42 -6.94 -14.33
C SER A 16 64.53 -7.77 -14.93
N ASP A 17 64.15 -8.88 -15.57
CA ASP A 17 65.06 -9.78 -16.26
C ASP A 17 64.87 -9.58 -17.77
N THR A 18 65.91 -9.12 -18.45
CA THR A 18 65.88 -8.83 -19.88
C THR A 18 66.87 -9.72 -20.60
N SER A 19 66.39 -10.61 -21.47
CA SER A 19 67.22 -11.48 -22.29
C SER A 19 67.11 -11.15 -23.78
N TYR A 20 68.22 -11.21 -24.51
CA TYR A 20 68.26 -10.82 -25.93
C TYR A 20 68.50 -12.01 -26.86
N SER A 21 67.69 -12.11 -27.93
CA SER A 21 67.86 -13.15 -28.95
C SER A 21 67.67 -12.59 -30.37
N GLY A 22 68.22 -13.30 -31.37
CA GLY A 22 68.14 -12.93 -32.78
C GLY A 22 69.50 -12.92 -33.48
N SER A 23 69.49 -12.77 -34.80
CA SER A 23 70.73 -12.82 -35.60
C SER A 23 71.65 -11.63 -35.37
N LYS A 24 71.11 -10.48 -34.97
CA LYS A 24 71.87 -9.24 -34.71
C LYS A 24 72.53 -9.20 -33.32
N THR A 25 72.16 -10.09 -32.40
CA THR A 25 72.81 -10.20 -31.08
C THR A 25 74.06 -11.07 -31.15
N ARG A 26 74.13 -11.98 -32.13
CA ARG A 26 75.27 -12.88 -32.38
C ARG A 26 76.38 -12.17 -33.15
N GLY A 27 77.40 -11.71 -32.43
CA GLY A 27 78.57 -11.02 -33.00
C GLY A 27 78.54 -9.49 -32.89
N ALA A 28 77.56 -8.95 -32.16
CA ALA A 28 77.58 -7.55 -31.78
C ALA A 28 78.79 -7.27 -30.87
N ALA A 29 79.61 -6.29 -31.25
CA ALA A 29 80.75 -5.87 -30.45
C ALA A 29 80.27 -4.94 -29.31
N GLY A 30 80.35 -5.42 -28.06
CA GLY A 30 79.98 -4.67 -26.85
C GLY A 30 78.91 -5.38 -26.01
N THR A 31 78.82 -5.05 -24.72
CA THR A 31 77.93 -5.68 -23.71
C THR A 31 76.48 -5.20 -23.79
N GLN A 32 76.02 -4.80 -24.98
CA GLN A 32 74.72 -4.16 -25.18
C GLN A 32 73.56 -5.16 -25.33
N TYR A 33 73.87 -6.42 -25.66
CA TYR A 33 72.89 -7.50 -25.83
C TYR A 33 73.11 -8.66 -24.85
N ASP A 34 73.75 -8.36 -23.72
CA ASP A 34 73.90 -9.33 -22.64
C ASP A 34 72.60 -9.40 -21.82
N ASP A 35 72.27 -10.60 -21.36
CA ASP A 35 71.14 -10.81 -20.47
C ASP A 35 71.38 -10.01 -19.17
N SER A 36 70.38 -9.27 -18.72
CA SER A 36 70.49 -8.40 -17.55
C SER A 36 69.34 -8.62 -16.58
N ASN A 37 69.70 -8.91 -15.33
CA ASN A 37 68.75 -9.06 -14.23
C ASN A 37 68.95 -7.87 -13.30
N MET A 38 67.95 -6.99 -13.19
CA MET A 38 68.01 -5.76 -12.41
C MET A 38 66.96 -5.76 -11.30
N GLY A 39 67.38 -5.58 -10.06
CA GLY A 39 66.51 -5.27 -8.92
C GLY A 39 66.58 -3.78 -8.59
N GLN A 40 65.43 -3.12 -8.40
CA GLN A 40 65.36 -1.72 -7.96
C GLN A 40 64.37 -1.54 -6.82
N ASN A 41 64.86 -0.94 -5.73
CA ASN A 41 64.04 -0.45 -4.62
C ASN A 41 64.07 1.07 -4.66
N LYS A 42 62.90 1.71 -4.70
CA LYS A 42 62.75 3.16 -4.77
C LYS A 42 61.84 3.64 -3.66
N VAL A 43 62.19 4.78 -3.09
CA VAL A 43 61.32 5.58 -2.21
C VAL A 43 61.42 7.02 -2.69
N GLY A 44 60.29 7.68 -2.89
CA GLY A 44 60.25 9.04 -3.40
C GLY A 44 59.01 9.80 -2.94
N LEU A 45 59.18 11.10 -2.72
CA LEU A 45 58.07 12.03 -2.48
C LEU A 45 57.72 12.73 -3.80
N SER A 46 56.42 12.76 -4.13
CA SER A 46 55.87 13.46 -5.27
C SER A 46 55.04 14.64 -4.78
N PHE A 47 55.40 15.84 -5.19
CA PHE A 47 54.65 17.06 -4.88
C PHE A 47 54.00 17.59 -6.15
N SER A 48 52.69 17.76 -6.14
CA SER A 48 51.93 18.28 -7.27
C SER A 48 51.17 19.55 -6.89
N LEU A 49 51.38 20.61 -7.66
CA LEU A 49 50.74 21.90 -7.48
C LEU A 49 50.25 22.43 -8.83
N PRO A 50 48.97 22.20 -9.18
CA PRO A 50 48.38 22.78 -10.37
C PRO A 50 48.30 24.31 -10.22
N ILE A 51 49.04 25.05 -11.05
CA ILE A 51 49.05 26.52 -10.98
C ILE A 51 47.79 27.10 -11.63
N TYR A 52 47.38 26.59 -12.80
CA TYR A 52 46.16 27.02 -13.48
C TYR A 52 45.57 25.88 -14.32
N GLN A 53 44.27 25.61 -14.14
CA GLN A 53 43.55 24.52 -14.82
C GLN A 53 42.37 25.05 -15.66
N GLY A 54 42.51 26.23 -16.27
CA GLY A 54 41.49 26.78 -17.16
C GLY A 54 40.13 27.06 -16.49
N GLY A 55 40.12 27.29 -15.16
CA GLY A 55 38.90 27.53 -14.39
C GLY A 55 38.10 26.29 -13.97
N MET A 56 38.57 25.07 -14.31
CA MET A 56 37.88 23.80 -13.97
C MET A 56 37.49 23.70 -12.50
N VAL A 57 38.45 23.90 -11.57
CA VAL A 57 38.21 23.82 -10.13
C VAL A 57 37.20 24.86 -9.65
N ASN A 58 37.29 26.10 -10.15
CA ASN A 58 36.33 27.14 -9.77
C ASN A 58 34.92 26.78 -10.26
N SER A 59 34.79 26.20 -11.45
CA SER A 59 33.50 25.74 -11.99
C SER A 59 32.92 24.60 -11.16
N GLN A 60 33.73 23.59 -10.83
CA GLN A 60 33.31 22.47 -9.98
C GLN A 60 32.89 22.93 -8.58
N VAL A 61 33.63 23.87 -7.98
CA VAL A 61 33.26 24.46 -6.68
C VAL A 61 31.92 25.20 -6.78
N LYS A 62 31.71 26.01 -7.82
CA LYS A 62 30.42 26.69 -8.05
C LYS A 62 29.29 25.69 -8.24
N GLN A 63 29.50 24.64 -9.02
CA GLN A 63 28.52 23.57 -9.20
C GLN A 63 28.19 22.89 -7.86
N ALA A 64 29.18 22.57 -7.04
CA ALA A 64 28.97 22.00 -5.71
C ALA A 64 28.21 22.96 -4.78
N GLN A 65 28.46 24.26 -4.86
CA GLN A 65 27.69 25.27 -4.12
C GLN A 65 26.22 25.30 -4.55
N TYR A 66 25.93 25.29 -5.85
CA TYR A 66 24.55 25.22 -6.34
C TYR A 66 23.87 23.89 -6.01
N ASN A 67 24.62 22.78 -6.01
CA ASN A 67 24.10 21.48 -5.55
C ASN A 67 23.74 21.53 -4.06
N PHE A 68 24.55 22.21 -3.23
CA PHE A 68 24.23 22.42 -1.81
C PHE A 68 22.97 23.27 -1.62
N VAL A 69 22.80 24.34 -2.42
CA VAL A 69 21.56 25.13 -2.42
C VAL A 69 20.38 24.24 -2.83
N GLY A 70 20.51 23.43 -3.89
CA GLY A 70 19.48 22.48 -4.31
C GLY A 70 19.11 21.47 -3.21
N ALA A 71 20.10 20.92 -2.50
CA ALA A 71 19.86 20.03 -1.36
C ALA A 71 19.17 20.75 -0.19
N SER A 72 19.46 22.04 0.02
CA SER A 72 18.80 22.86 1.04
C SER A 72 17.32 23.11 0.70
N GLU A 73 17.00 23.37 -0.58
CA GLU A 73 15.62 23.49 -1.04
C GLU A 73 14.86 22.15 -0.97
N GLN A 74 15.54 21.03 -1.24
CA GLN A 74 14.97 19.69 -1.04
C GLN A 74 14.65 19.41 0.43
N LEU A 75 15.51 19.84 1.36
CA LEU A 75 15.25 19.74 2.80
C LEU A 75 14.02 20.56 3.20
N GLU A 76 13.91 21.81 2.72
CA GLU A 76 12.73 22.65 2.97
C GLU A 76 11.44 22.05 2.37
N SER A 77 11.53 21.47 1.18
CA SER A 77 10.42 20.75 0.54
C SER A 77 9.97 19.54 1.36
N ALA A 78 10.92 18.73 1.85
CA ALA A 78 10.64 17.60 2.72
C ALA A 78 10.00 18.06 4.03
N HIS A 79 10.50 19.14 4.64
CA HIS A 79 9.92 19.73 5.85
C HIS A 79 8.46 20.18 5.62
N ARG A 80 8.17 20.89 4.53
CA ARG A 80 6.80 21.29 4.16
C ARG A 80 5.88 20.09 3.91
N SER A 81 6.39 19.05 3.26
CA SER A 81 5.66 17.81 3.01
C SER A 81 5.27 17.10 4.32
N VAL A 82 6.20 17.03 5.29
CA VAL A 82 5.91 16.47 6.62
C VAL A 82 4.89 17.32 7.36
N VAL A 83 5.02 18.65 7.35
CA VAL A 83 4.04 19.57 7.98
C VAL A 83 2.64 19.38 7.39
N GLN A 84 2.53 19.29 6.05
CA GLN A 84 1.27 19.02 5.38
C GLN A 84 0.70 17.65 5.80
N THR A 85 1.53 16.61 5.79
CA THR A 85 1.13 15.23 6.11
C THR A 85 0.64 15.09 7.54
N VAL A 86 1.31 15.74 8.50
CA VAL A 86 0.88 15.73 9.92
C VAL A 86 -0.45 16.48 10.07
N ARG A 87 -0.59 17.65 9.44
CA ARG A 87 -1.84 18.43 9.49
C ARG A 87 -3.02 17.69 8.83
N SER A 88 -2.80 17.08 7.68
CA SER A 88 -3.84 16.30 7.00
C SER A 88 -4.23 15.07 7.82
N SER A 89 -3.25 14.37 8.39
CA SER A 89 -3.50 13.21 9.27
C SER A 89 -4.31 13.61 10.51
N PHE A 90 -3.97 14.73 11.15
CA PHE A 90 -4.73 15.26 12.28
C PHE A 90 -6.18 15.61 11.89
N ASN A 91 -6.37 16.29 10.76
CA ASN A 91 -7.70 16.60 10.25
C ASN A 91 -8.50 15.33 9.91
N ASN A 92 -7.87 14.32 9.33
CA ASN A 92 -8.50 13.05 9.01
C ASN A 92 -8.95 12.29 10.26
N ILE A 93 -8.19 12.34 11.35
CA ILE A 93 -8.61 11.76 12.65
C ILE A 93 -9.86 12.48 13.17
N ASN A 94 -9.85 13.83 13.18
CA ASN A 94 -11.00 14.61 13.65
C ASN A 94 -12.25 14.38 12.78
N ALA A 95 -12.07 14.29 11.46
CA ALA A 95 -13.12 13.94 10.53
C ALA A 95 -13.65 12.53 10.81
N SER A 96 -12.77 11.55 11.03
CA SER A 96 -13.17 10.16 11.34
C SER A 96 -13.98 10.08 12.64
N ILE A 97 -13.61 10.83 13.68
CA ILE A 97 -14.39 10.90 14.93
C ILE A 97 -15.79 11.46 14.65
N SER A 98 -15.87 12.54 13.88
CA SER A 98 -17.15 13.14 13.49
C SER A 98 -18.00 12.17 12.66
N SER A 99 -17.40 11.47 11.69
CA SER A 99 -18.07 10.44 10.89
C SER A 99 -18.59 9.30 11.75
N ILE A 100 -17.81 8.79 12.70
CA ILE A 100 -18.27 7.75 13.63
C ILE A 100 -19.50 8.21 14.41
N ASN A 101 -19.51 9.45 14.91
CA ASN A 101 -20.65 9.99 15.64
C ASN A 101 -21.88 10.18 14.74
N ALA A 102 -21.68 10.66 13.51
CA ALA A 102 -22.75 10.79 12.53
C ALA A 102 -23.35 9.43 12.16
N TYR A 103 -22.54 8.41 11.86
CA TYR A 103 -23.04 7.09 11.52
C TYR A 103 -23.65 6.35 12.71
N LYS A 104 -23.17 6.59 13.94
CA LYS A 104 -23.87 6.10 15.14
C LYS A 104 -25.30 6.64 15.20
N GLN A 105 -25.48 7.94 14.97
CA GLN A 105 -26.81 8.55 14.95
C GLN A 105 -27.65 8.06 13.76
N ALA A 106 -27.02 7.87 12.59
CA ALA A 106 -27.69 7.33 11.40
C ALA A 106 -28.23 5.92 11.65
N VAL A 107 -27.48 5.05 12.34
CA VAL A 107 -27.96 3.70 12.71
C VAL A 107 -29.16 3.78 13.64
N VAL A 108 -29.14 4.65 14.65
CA VAL A 108 -30.28 4.84 15.57
C VAL A 108 -31.51 5.34 14.80
N SER A 109 -31.32 6.32 13.92
CA SER A 109 -32.41 6.85 13.10
C SER A 109 -32.96 5.82 12.12
N ALA A 110 -32.10 5.05 11.46
CA ALA A 110 -32.50 4.01 10.51
C ALA A 110 -33.25 2.87 11.21
N GLN A 111 -32.83 2.50 12.43
CA GLN A 111 -33.55 1.50 13.24
C GLN A 111 -34.95 2.01 13.59
N SER A 112 -35.07 3.23 14.11
CA SER A 112 -36.38 3.80 14.44
C SER A 112 -37.29 3.92 13.20
N SER A 113 -36.71 4.20 12.03
CA SER A 113 -37.46 4.21 10.77
C SER A 113 -37.93 2.81 10.38
N LEU A 114 -37.09 1.78 10.55
CA LEU A 114 -37.48 0.39 10.30
C LEU A 114 -38.64 -0.02 11.22
N ASP A 115 -38.52 0.24 12.52
CA ASP A 115 -39.55 -0.10 13.51
C ASP A 115 -40.91 0.56 13.14
N ALA A 116 -40.88 1.80 12.65
CA ALA A 116 -42.07 2.51 12.20
C ALA A 116 -42.67 1.93 10.91
N MET A 117 -41.85 1.50 9.95
CA MET A 117 -42.32 0.86 8.72
C MET A 117 -42.90 -0.53 9.00
N GLU A 118 -42.29 -1.30 9.91
CA GLU A 118 -42.80 -2.60 10.36
C GLU A 118 -44.15 -2.47 11.07
N ALA A 119 -44.28 -1.50 11.98
CA ALA A 119 -45.56 -1.19 12.61
C ALA A 119 -46.59 -0.77 11.58
N GLY A 120 -46.22 0.11 10.63
CA GLY A 120 -47.09 0.56 9.54
C GLY A 120 -47.55 -0.58 8.62
N TYR A 121 -46.66 -1.53 8.33
CA TYR A 121 -46.95 -2.73 7.54
C TYR A 121 -47.93 -3.66 8.26
N SER A 122 -47.76 -3.86 9.57
CA SER A 122 -48.64 -4.71 10.38
C SER A 122 -50.10 -4.23 10.41
N VAL A 123 -50.32 -2.92 10.26
CA VAL A 123 -51.66 -2.30 10.20
C VAL A 123 -52.09 -1.94 8.76
N GLY A 124 -51.31 -2.34 7.74
CA GLY A 124 -51.65 -2.13 6.32
C GLY A 124 -51.48 -0.70 5.79
N THR A 125 -50.81 0.19 6.53
CA THR A 125 -50.53 1.58 6.12
C THR A 125 -49.22 1.75 5.35
N ARG A 126 -48.35 0.74 5.37
CA ARG A 126 -47.10 0.65 4.62
C ARG A 126 -47.00 -0.67 3.89
N THR A 127 -46.16 -0.74 2.86
CA THR A 127 -45.94 -1.94 2.05
C THR A 127 -44.71 -2.72 2.53
N ILE A 128 -44.60 -3.99 2.14
CA ILE A 128 -43.41 -4.80 2.43
C ILE A 128 -42.14 -4.21 1.78
N VAL A 129 -42.27 -3.52 0.64
CA VAL A 129 -41.15 -2.87 -0.04
C VAL A 129 -40.57 -1.75 0.85
N ASP A 130 -41.42 -0.97 1.53
CA ASP A 130 -40.97 0.07 2.47
C ASP A 130 -40.12 -0.53 3.62
N VAL A 131 -40.49 -1.72 4.11
CA VAL A 131 -39.76 -2.44 5.16
C VAL A 131 -38.40 -2.93 4.64
N LEU A 132 -38.36 -3.48 3.41
CA LEU A 132 -37.11 -3.95 2.79
C LEU A 132 -36.14 -2.80 2.51
N ASP A 133 -36.65 -1.65 2.07
CA ASP A 133 -35.84 -0.44 1.84
C ASP A 133 -35.29 0.12 3.16
N ALA A 134 -36.11 0.17 4.21
CA ALA A 134 -35.68 0.58 5.55
C ALA A 134 -34.63 -0.38 6.13
N THR A 135 -34.81 -1.69 5.92
CA THR A 135 -33.86 -2.73 6.32
C THR A 135 -32.52 -2.53 5.61
N THR A 136 -32.55 -2.33 4.29
CA THR A 136 -31.35 -2.06 3.49
C THR A 136 -30.62 -0.81 4.00
N THR A 137 -31.37 0.26 4.29
CA THR A 137 -30.81 1.51 4.83
C THR A 137 -30.14 1.30 6.19
N LEU A 138 -30.74 0.51 7.09
CA LEU A 138 -30.17 0.18 8.38
C LEU A 138 -28.85 -0.60 8.24
N TYR A 139 -28.80 -1.60 7.37
CA TYR A 139 -27.59 -2.39 7.16
C TYR A 139 -26.47 -1.58 6.49
N ASN A 140 -26.80 -0.70 5.54
CA ASN A 140 -25.85 0.25 4.96
C ASN A 140 -25.27 1.18 6.05
N ALA A 141 -26.11 1.75 6.91
CA ALA A 141 -25.64 2.59 8.02
C ALA A 141 -24.74 1.83 9.01
N LYS A 142 -25.05 0.55 9.29
CA LYS A 142 -24.21 -0.32 10.14
C LYS A 142 -22.85 -0.62 9.49
N GLN A 143 -22.83 -0.87 8.18
CA GLN A 143 -21.60 -1.08 7.42
C GLN A 143 -20.71 0.17 7.40
N GLU A 144 -21.29 1.34 7.12
CA GLU A 144 -20.56 2.62 7.13
C GLU A 144 -20.00 2.95 8.51
N LEU A 145 -20.75 2.67 9.59
CA LEU A 145 -20.24 2.82 10.95
C LEU A 145 -19.04 1.90 11.23
N ALA A 146 -19.06 0.65 10.74
CA ALA A 146 -17.94 -0.27 10.90
C ALA A 146 -16.71 0.21 10.12
N ASN A 147 -16.89 0.61 8.85
CA ASN A 147 -15.83 1.17 8.02
C ASN A 147 -15.21 2.43 8.67
N ALA A 148 -16.04 3.34 9.18
CA ALA A 148 -15.57 4.55 9.85
C ALA A 148 -14.70 4.26 11.08
N ARG A 149 -15.02 3.20 11.85
CA ARG A 149 -14.20 2.74 12.98
C ARG A 149 -12.84 2.23 12.52
N TYR A 150 -12.78 1.43 11.45
CA TYR A 150 -11.50 0.97 10.90
C TYR A 150 -10.67 2.13 10.33
N ASN A 151 -11.31 3.05 9.60
CA ASN A 151 -10.64 4.25 9.08
C ASN A 151 -10.03 5.09 10.20
N TYR A 152 -10.72 5.23 11.34
CA TYR A 152 -10.17 5.91 12.52
C TYR A 152 -8.91 5.21 13.06
N LEU A 153 -8.91 3.89 13.17
CA LEU A 153 -7.74 3.12 13.62
C LEU A 153 -6.55 3.27 12.66
N ILE A 154 -6.80 3.18 11.35
CA ILE A 154 -5.77 3.40 10.32
C ILE A 154 -5.23 4.83 10.39
N ASN A 155 -6.10 5.82 10.58
CA ASN A 155 -5.69 7.22 10.71
C ASN A 155 -4.85 7.47 11.98
N GLN A 156 -5.09 6.74 13.08
CA GLN A 156 -4.18 6.76 14.24
C GLN A 156 -2.78 6.22 13.90
N LEU A 157 -2.67 5.17 13.09
CA LEU A 157 -1.36 4.68 12.65
C LEU A 157 -0.68 5.65 11.68
N ASN A 158 -1.45 6.26 10.78
CA ASN A 158 -0.93 7.23 9.81
C ASN A 158 -0.30 8.45 10.50
N ILE A 159 -0.93 8.99 11.55
CA ILE A 159 -0.32 10.11 12.29
C ILE A 159 0.95 9.68 13.02
N LYS A 160 1.00 8.47 13.60
CA LYS A 160 2.20 7.93 14.26
C LYS A 160 3.35 7.70 13.26
N SER A 161 3.01 7.25 12.05
CA SER A 161 3.94 7.11 10.93
C SER A 161 4.47 8.49 10.48
N ALA A 162 3.59 9.48 10.32
CA ALA A 162 3.97 10.84 9.96
C ALA A 162 4.84 11.54 11.02
N LEU A 163 4.68 11.16 12.30
CA LEU A 163 5.54 11.61 13.41
C LEU A 163 6.88 10.85 13.46
N GLY A 164 7.05 9.78 12.69
CA GLY A 164 8.23 8.93 12.70
C GLY A 164 8.38 8.06 13.97
N THR A 165 7.33 7.94 14.78
CA THR A 165 7.36 7.21 16.06
C THR A 165 6.61 5.88 16.02
N LEU A 166 6.09 5.47 14.85
CA LEU A 166 5.34 4.23 14.71
C LEU A 166 6.21 3.02 15.09
N ASN A 167 5.76 2.26 16.08
CA ASN A 167 6.50 1.13 16.62
C ASN A 167 5.57 -0.05 16.94
N GLU A 168 6.16 -1.15 17.40
CA GLU A 168 5.43 -2.37 17.77
C GLU A 168 4.47 -2.15 18.96
N GLN A 169 4.78 -1.23 19.87
CA GLN A 169 3.89 -0.91 20.99
C GLN A 169 2.58 -0.26 20.51
N ASP A 170 2.61 0.54 19.44
CA ASP A 170 1.39 1.08 18.83
C ASP A 170 0.52 -0.04 18.23
N LEU A 171 1.15 -1.07 17.64
CA LEU A 171 0.43 -2.25 17.13
C LEU A 171 -0.17 -3.10 18.25
N LEU A 172 0.56 -3.27 19.35
CA LEU A 172 0.04 -3.97 20.53
C LEU A 172 -1.15 -3.24 21.14
N ALA A 173 -1.09 -1.91 21.23
CA ALA A 173 -2.20 -1.09 21.70
C ALA A 173 -3.45 -1.25 20.81
N LEU A 174 -3.26 -1.30 19.48
CA LEU A 174 -4.34 -1.55 18.53
C LEU A 174 -4.87 -2.98 18.63
N ASN A 175 -4.00 -3.98 18.75
CA ASN A 175 -4.40 -5.38 18.92
C ASN A 175 -5.23 -5.59 20.18
N ASN A 176 -4.94 -4.89 21.28
CA ASN A 176 -5.74 -4.93 22.51
C ASN A 176 -7.16 -4.37 22.34
N ALA A 177 -7.40 -3.55 21.30
CA ALA A 177 -8.75 -3.10 20.94
C ALA A 177 -9.54 -4.16 20.14
N LEU A 178 -8.88 -5.21 19.66
CA LEU A 178 -9.47 -6.34 18.96
C LEU A 178 -9.63 -7.51 19.95
N SER A 179 -10.82 -8.12 20.03
CA SER A 179 -11.10 -9.13 21.06
C SER A 179 -11.71 -10.42 20.52
N LYS A 180 -12.63 -10.34 19.56
CA LYS A 180 -13.35 -11.50 19.05
C LYS A 180 -12.65 -12.06 17.82
N PRO A 181 -12.22 -13.33 17.82
CA PRO A 181 -11.74 -13.98 16.61
C PRO A 181 -12.91 -14.12 15.62
N VAL A 182 -12.67 -13.72 14.38
CA VAL A 182 -13.65 -13.84 13.29
C VAL A 182 -13.02 -14.71 12.20
N SER A 183 -13.79 -15.67 11.68
CA SER A 183 -13.36 -16.50 10.56
C SER A 183 -13.14 -15.63 9.32
N THR A 184 -11.97 -15.77 8.68
CA THR A 184 -11.68 -15.13 7.38
C THR A 184 -12.14 -15.96 6.18
N ASN A 185 -12.69 -17.16 6.42
CA ASN A 185 -13.24 -18.02 5.37
C ASN A 185 -14.59 -17.45 4.87
N PRO A 186 -14.76 -17.15 3.56
CA PRO A 186 -15.96 -16.52 3.00
C PRO A 186 -17.27 -17.28 3.27
N GLU A 187 -17.23 -18.61 3.38
CA GLU A 187 -18.41 -19.44 3.67
C GLU A 187 -19.05 -19.15 5.03
N ASN A 188 -18.28 -18.61 5.99
CA ASN A 188 -18.75 -18.30 7.35
C ASN A 188 -19.10 -16.81 7.55
N VAL A 189 -18.88 -15.95 6.55
CA VAL A 189 -19.03 -14.48 6.65
C VAL A 189 -20.24 -13.98 5.85
N ALA A 190 -20.71 -14.73 4.85
CA ALA A 190 -21.94 -14.41 4.14
C ALA A 190 -23.17 -14.49 5.08
N PRO A 191 -24.20 -13.65 4.88
CA PRO A 191 -25.51 -13.89 5.49
C PRO A 191 -25.93 -15.32 5.15
N GLN A 192 -26.42 -16.07 6.15
CA GLN A 192 -26.86 -17.44 5.91
C GLN A 192 -27.84 -17.46 4.73
N THR A 193 -27.53 -18.25 3.70
CA THR A 193 -28.41 -18.35 2.54
C THR A 193 -29.77 -18.89 3.00
N PRO A 194 -30.87 -18.59 2.30
CA PRO A 194 -32.18 -19.19 2.61
C PRO A 194 -32.12 -20.72 2.72
N GLU A 195 -31.20 -21.35 1.98
CA GLU A 195 -30.90 -22.77 2.07
C GLU A 195 -30.29 -23.16 3.42
N GLN A 196 -29.33 -22.40 3.96
CA GLN A 196 -28.76 -22.64 5.30
C GLN A 196 -29.79 -22.45 6.43
N ASN A 197 -30.74 -21.53 6.27
CA ASN A 197 -31.85 -21.34 7.22
C ASN A 197 -32.87 -22.49 7.14
N ALA A 198 -33.22 -22.93 5.94
CA ALA A 198 -34.15 -24.05 5.73
C ALA A 198 -33.60 -25.38 6.28
N ILE A 199 -32.28 -25.59 6.19
CA ILE A 199 -31.61 -26.77 6.76
C ILE A 199 -31.58 -26.70 8.29
N ALA A 200 -31.40 -25.52 8.88
CA ALA A 200 -31.41 -25.33 10.34
C ALA A 200 -32.81 -25.56 10.96
N ASP A 201 -33.87 -25.20 10.24
CA ASP A 201 -35.26 -25.43 10.63
C ASP A 201 -35.77 -26.86 10.31
N GLY A 202 -34.87 -27.76 9.88
CA GLY A 202 -35.16 -29.19 9.69
C GLY A 202 -35.82 -29.56 8.36
N TYR A 203 -35.79 -28.68 7.36
CA TYR A 203 -36.34 -28.94 6.03
C TYR A 203 -35.24 -29.47 5.10
N ALA A 204 -35.05 -30.80 5.10
CA ALA A 204 -34.15 -31.48 4.16
C ALA A 204 -34.80 -31.58 2.76
N PRO A 205 -34.05 -31.43 1.66
CA PRO A 205 -34.58 -31.42 0.28
C PRO A 205 -35.25 -32.73 -0.17
N ASP A 206 -35.14 -33.82 0.59
CA ASP A 206 -35.74 -35.14 0.30
C ASP A 206 -36.92 -35.53 1.22
N SER A 207 -37.54 -34.58 1.92
CA SER A 207 -38.79 -34.85 2.64
C SER A 207 -40.00 -34.68 1.71
N PRO A 208 -40.91 -35.67 1.55
CA PRO A 208 -42.06 -35.53 0.67
C PRO A 208 -42.95 -34.38 1.15
N ALA A 209 -43.25 -33.46 0.23
CA ALA A 209 -44.03 -32.26 0.51
C ALA A 209 -45.36 -32.60 1.22
N PRO A 210 -45.79 -31.83 2.22
CA PRO A 210 -47.12 -31.98 2.79
C PRO A 210 -48.16 -31.59 1.72
N VAL A 211 -49.02 -32.55 1.38
CA VAL A 211 -50.18 -32.38 0.50
C VAL A 211 -51.13 -31.36 1.10
N VAL A 212 -51.19 -30.17 0.48
CA VAL A 212 -52.27 -29.21 0.72
C VAL A 212 -53.40 -29.51 -0.26
N GLN A 213 -54.55 -29.82 0.31
CA GLN A 213 -55.75 -30.36 -0.30
C GLN A 213 -56.41 -29.32 -1.24
N GLN A 214 -56.38 -29.56 -2.55
CA GLN A 214 -57.21 -28.78 -3.49
C GLN A 214 -58.67 -29.23 -3.37
N THR A 215 -59.52 -28.32 -2.90
CA THR A 215 -60.98 -28.48 -2.91
C THR A 215 -61.52 -28.50 -4.34
N SER A 216 -62.50 -29.38 -4.57
CA SER A 216 -63.00 -29.87 -5.86
C SER A 216 -63.78 -28.89 -6.75
N ALA A 217 -63.58 -29.06 -8.07
CA ALA A 217 -64.56 -29.10 -9.19
C ALA A 217 -65.38 -27.86 -9.61
N ARG A 218 -65.22 -27.45 -10.90
CA ARG A 218 -66.24 -27.62 -11.97
C ARG A 218 -65.66 -27.23 -13.34
N THR A 219 -65.42 -28.21 -14.20
CA THR A 219 -65.04 -28.00 -15.61
C THR A 219 -66.31 -27.84 -16.45
N THR A 220 -66.56 -26.66 -17.01
CA THR A 220 -67.55 -26.48 -18.08
C THR A 220 -66.83 -26.44 -19.42
N THR A 221 -66.97 -27.53 -20.18
CA THR A 221 -66.51 -27.66 -21.56
C THR A 221 -67.37 -26.78 -22.47
N SER A 222 -66.84 -25.69 -23.03
CA SER A 222 -67.50 -24.98 -24.14
C SER A 222 -66.79 -25.28 -25.45
N ASN A 223 -67.44 -26.13 -26.25
CA ASN A 223 -67.07 -26.47 -27.61
C ASN A 223 -67.50 -25.30 -28.53
N GLY A 224 -66.54 -24.50 -29.01
CA GLY A 224 -66.78 -23.31 -29.83
C GLY A 224 -66.12 -23.41 -31.19
N HIS A 225 -66.92 -23.79 -32.18
CA HIS A 225 -66.61 -23.85 -33.61
C HIS A 225 -66.08 -22.50 -34.12
N ASN A 226 -65.13 -22.54 -35.06
CA ASN A 226 -64.47 -21.36 -35.64
C ASN A 226 -65.10 -21.05 -37.02
N PRO A 227 -66.07 -20.12 -37.16
CA PRO A 227 -66.57 -19.67 -38.45
C PRO A 227 -65.73 -18.48 -38.93
N PHE A 228 -65.60 -18.31 -40.25
CA PHE A 228 -64.81 -17.28 -40.94
C PHE A 228 -63.34 -17.62 -41.21
N ARG A 229 -63.16 -18.73 -41.95
CA ARG A 229 -62.26 -18.74 -43.11
C ARG A 229 -62.83 -17.77 -44.16
N ASN A 230 -62.09 -16.71 -44.48
CA ASN A 230 -61.71 -16.33 -45.85
C ASN A 230 -60.54 -15.34 -45.79
#